data_AF-A0A0B7FL50-F1
#
_entry.id   AF-A0A0B7FL50-F1
#
_cell.length_a   1.000
_cell.length_b   1.000
_cell.length_c   1.000
_cell.angle_alpha   90.00
_cell.angle_beta   90.00
_cell.angle_gamma   90.00
#
_symmetry.space_group_name_H-M   'P 1'
#
loop_
_entity.id
_entity.type
_entity.pdbx_description
1 polymer ?
#
loop_
_entity_poly.entity_id
_entity_poly.type
_entity_poly.pdbx_seq_one_letter_code
_entity_poly.pdbx_strand_id
1 'polypeptide(L)'
;MPHITWCPTGALSFLLLHAAGDYDQPRSKALDYVVSSYIPTLTALLPVTPSSLGPGSQLLAVGLQFTPGQTPLMGTAGELSSIQAHTYHVAGYTQLLNDQATTTAVLDAMETHDWVHLACHANQNIVDPTKSGFYMHDGTLDLASINRRSFKGKGLAFLSACQTAKGDEKLPEKAIHLASGMLMAGYSSVIATMWSVIDDDAPLVADRVYAQLMKGGKIGNRESGKALHKAVGELRDKVGEKAFERWVPYIHVGS
;
A
#
# COMPACT_ATOMS: atom_id res chain seq x y z
N MET A 1 -14.92 16.15 -0.10
CA MET A 1 -13.65 16.74 -0.55
C MET A 1 -13.38 16.29 -1.98
N PRO A 2 -12.96 17.17 -2.91
CA PRO A 2 -12.59 16.78 -4.26
C PRO A 2 -11.42 15.81 -4.26
N HIS A 3 -11.30 15.02 -5.34
CA HIS A 3 -10.25 14.01 -5.51
C HIS A 3 -9.42 14.35 -6.74
N ILE A 4 -8.12 14.56 -6.55
CA ILE A 4 -7.14 14.80 -7.61
C ILE A 4 -6.32 13.53 -7.84
N THR A 5 -6.17 13.15 -9.11
CA THR A 5 -5.23 12.09 -9.53
C THR A 5 -4.04 12.74 -10.23
N TRP A 6 -2.88 12.68 -9.58
CA TRP A 6 -1.63 13.23 -10.07
C TRP A 6 -0.94 12.25 -11.01
N CYS A 7 -0.56 12.68 -12.22
CA CYS A 7 0.24 11.90 -13.17
C CYS A 7 1.62 12.55 -13.37
N PRO A 8 2.46 12.63 -12.32
CA PRO A 8 3.75 13.28 -12.42
C PRO A 8 4.72 12.44 -13.27
N THR A 9 5.64 13.10 -13.97
CA THR A 9 6.67 12.46 -14.80
C THR A 9 8.07 12.94 -14.41
N GLY A 10 9.07 12.09 -14.62
CA GLY A 10 10.47 12.39 -14.31
C GLY A 10 10.66 12.75 -12.83
N ALA A 11 11.43 13.81 -12.56
CA ALA A 11 11.75 14.23 -11.20
C ALA A 11 10.52 14.63 -10.36
N LEU A 12 9.41 15.03 -11.00
CA LEU A 12 8.18 15.38 -10.29
C LEU A 12 7.50 14.18 -9.64
N SER A 13 7.80 12.96 -10.11
CA SER A 13 7.25 11.73 -9.53
C SER A 13 7.76 11.49 -8.10
N PHE A 14 8.81 12.19 -7.68
CA PHE A 14 9.35 12.13 -6.32
C PHE A 14 8.76 13.18 -5.38
N LEU A 15 7.93 14.09 -5.90
CA LEU A 15 7.32 15.13 -5.09
C LEU A 15 6.04 14.64 -4.41
N LEU A 16 5.93 14.99 -3.14
CA LEU A 16 4.80 14.67 -2.28
C LEU A 16 3.72 15.73 -2.47
N LEU A 17 3.20 15.82 -3.69
CA LEU A 17 2.18 16.80 -4.09
C LEU A 17 0.98 16.81 -3.14
N HIS A 18 0.61 15.66 -2.58
CA HIS A 18 -0.46 15.56 -1.59
C HIS A 18 -0.17 16.29 -0.26
N ALA A 19 1.11 16.50 0.06
CA ALA A 19 1.58 17.21 1.25
C ALA A 19 2.20 18.59 0.92
N ALA A 20 2.11 19.05 -0.33
CA ALA A 20 2.62 20.37 -0.71
C ALA A 20 1.82 21.49 -0.04
N GLY A 21 2.49 22.50 0.51
CA GLY A 21 1.84 23.61 1.19
C GLY A 21 2.78 24.48 2.00
N ASP A 22 2.23 25.58 2.53
CA ASP A 22 2.88 26.40 3.54
C ASP A 22 2.47 25.89 4.93
N TYR A 23 3.44 25.39 5.70
CA TYR A 23 3.23 24.81 7.03
C TYR A 23 3.28 25.85 8.16
N ASP A 24 3.69 27.08 7.87
CA ASP A 24 3.63 28.18 8.83
C ASP A 24 2.25 28.87 8.80
N GLN A 25 1.40 28.51 7.84
CA GLN A 25 0.04 29.02 7.70
C GLN A 25 -1.03 27.93 7.92
N PRO A 26 -2.13 28.27 8.64
CA PRO A 26 -3.24 27.35 8.80
C PRO A 26 -3.99 27.18 7.48
N ARG A 27 -4.37 25.94 7.16
CA ARG A 27 -5.17 25.60 5.95
C ARG A 27 -4.51 26.06 4.64
N SER A 28 -3.20 25.91 4.51
CA SER A 28 -2.44 26.28 3.31
C SER A 28 -1.75 25.07 2.67
N LYS A 29 -2.29 23.86 2.88
CA LYS A 29 -1.72 22.59 2.42
C LYS A 29 -2.69 21.85 1.51
N ALA A 30 -2.17 21.18 0.49
CA ALA A 30 -2.99 20.37 -0.42
C ALA A 30 -3.85 19.35 0.33
N LEU A 31 -3.27 18.70 1.35
CA LEU A 31 -3.96 17.76 2.23
C LEU A 31 -5.22 18.36 2.89
N ASP A 32 -5.29 19.67 3.12
CA ASP A 32 -6.46 20.28 3.76
C ASP A 32 -7.67 20.40 2.81
N TYR A 33 -7.47 20.22 1.50
CA TYR A 33 -8.47 20.52 0.47
C TYR A 33 -8.76 19.37 -0.51
N VAL A 34 -7.83 18.43 -0.69
CA VAL A 34 -7.95 17.41 -1.73
C VAL A 34 -7.56 16.02 -1.24
N VAL A 35 -8.31 15.02 -1.67
CA VAL A 35 -7.86 13.62 -1.62
C VAL A 35 -6.93 13.43 -2.81
N SER A 36 -5.78 12.81 -2.60
CA SER A 36 -4.77 12.64 -3.64
C SER A 36 -4.58 11.16 -3.99
N SER A 37 -4.62 10.84 -5.28
CA SER A 37 -4.09 9.61 -5.85
C SER A 37 -2.94 9.94 -6.79
N TYR A 38 -2.05 8.98 -7.03
CA TYR A 38 -1.04 9.04 -8.07
C TYR A 38 -1.33 8.01 -9.15
N ILE A 39 -0.88 8.26 -10.37
CA ILE A 39 -0.84 7.26 -11.44
C ILE A 39 0.50 7.37 -12.16
N PRO A 40 1.12 6.24 -12.55
CA PRO A 40 2.37 6.26 -13.30
C PRO A 40 2.16 6.65 -14.76
N THR A 41 0.98 6.37 -15.32
CA THR A 41 0.63 6.62 -16.71
C THR A 41 -0.86 6.95 -16.82
N LEU A 42 -1.25 7.67 -17.89
CA LEU A 42 -2.67 7.92 -18.17
C LEU A 42 -3.46 6.65 -18.48
N THR A 43 -2.80 5.59 -18.96
CA THR A 43 -3.44 4.29 -19.19
C THR A 43 -3.96 3.64 -17.92
N ALA A 44 -3.43 3.99 -16.74
CA ALA A 44 -3.96 3.55 -15.45
C ALA A 44 -5.35 4.13 -15.11
N LEU A 45 -5.81 5.15 -15.86
CA LEU A 45 -7.17 5.69 -15.75
C LEU A 45 -8.20 4.95 -16.60
N LEU A 46 -7.76 4.04 -17.48
CA LEU A 46 -8.69 3.26 -18.28
C LEU A 46 -9.61 2.45 -17.34
N PRO A 47 -10.90 2.30 -17.68
CA PRO A 47 -11.85 1.63 -16.81
C PRO A 47 -11.40 0.18 -16.58
N VAL A 48 -10.89 -0.10 -15.39
CA VAL A 48 -10.78 -1.46 -14.88
C VAL A 48 -12.08 -1.70 -14.14
N THR A 49 -12.83 -2.75 -14.48
CA THR A 49 -13.97 -3.19 -13.68
C THR A 49 -13.40 -3.66 -12.34
N PRO A 50 -13.51 -2.86 -11.25
CA PRO A 50 -12.91 -3.26 -9.99
C PRO A 50 -13.73 -4.42 -9.44
N SER A 51 -13.08 -5.39 -8.80
CA SER A 51 -13.78 -6.26 -7.86
C SER A 51 -14.19 -5.39 -6.68
N SER A 52 -15.44 -4.93 -6.69
CA SER A 52 -16.04 -4.32 -5.51
C SER A 52 -16.09 -5.38 -4.43
N LEU A 53 -15.59 -5.07 -3.25
CA LEU A 53 -15.64 -6.00 -2.14
C LEU A 53 -17.10 -6.15 -1.69
N GLY A 54 -17.62 -7.36 -1.81
CA GLY A 54 -18.99 -7.73 -1.47
C GLY A 54 -19.04 -9.08 -0.76
N PRO A 55 -20.25 -9.57 -0.41
CA PRO A 55 -20.42 -10.88 0.19
C PRO A 55 -19.87 -11.96 -0.78
N GLY A 56 -18.70 -12.52 -0.45
CA GLY A 56 -17.98 -13.49 -1.29
C GLY A 56 -16.61 -13.03 -1.80
N SER A 57 -16.20 -11.79 -1.55
CA SER A 57 -14.84 -11.33 -1.84
C SER A 57 -13.83 -11.90 -0.86
N GLN A 58 -12.62 -12.13 -1.34
CA GLN A 58 -11.55 -12.81 -0.60
C GLN A 58 -10.36 -11.87 -0.38
N LEU A 59 -9.99 -11.65 0.89
CA LEU A 59 -8.80 -10.89 1.29
C LEU A 59 -7.68 -11.84 1.71
N LEU A 60 -6.51 -11.66 1.12
CA LEU A 60 -5.27 -12.30 1.54
C LEU A 60 -4.47 -11.34 2.41
N ALA A 61 -4.14 -11.75 3.63
CA ALA A 61 -3.24 -11.05 4.54
C ALA A 61 -1.93 -11.83 4.68
N VAL A 62 -0.81 -11.25 4.28
CA VAL A 62 0.53 -11.83 4.38
C VAL A 62 1.31 -11.07 5.43
N GLY A 63 1.87 -11.78 6.41
CA GLY A 63 2.63 -11.18 7.51
C GLY A 63 3.94 -11.90 7.76
N LEU A 64 5.06 -11.18 7.65
CA LEU A 64 6.37 -11.67 8.06
C LEU A 64 6.93 -10.77 9.16
N GLN A 65 6.88 -11.24 10.40
CA GLN A 65 7.49 -10.55 11.53
C GLN A 65 9.01 -10.74 11.52
N PHE A 66 9.47 -11.93 11.12
CA PHE A 66 10.88 -12.27 11.07
C PHE A 66 11.29 -12.60 9.63
N THR A 67 12.26 -11.86 9.11
CA THR A 67 12.87 -12.08 7.81
C THR A 67 14.39 -12.15 7.98
N PRO A 68 15.08 -13.21 7.49
CA PRO A 68 16.52 -13.32 7.62
C PRO A 68 17.27 -12.08 7.10
N GLY A 69 18.19 -11.55 7.90
CA GLY A 69 18.98 -10.36 7.54
C GLY A 69 18.26 -9.02 7.68
N GLN A 70 17.00 -9.01 8.13
CA GLN A 70 16.21 -7.80 8.34
C GLN A 70 15.86 -7.59 9.82
N THR A 71 15.49 -6.35 10.17
CA THR A 71 14.96 -6.05 11.51
C THR A 71 13.56 -6.62 11.68
N PRO A 72 13.19 -7.15 12.86
CA PRO A 72 11.83 -7.62 13.09
C PRO A 72 10.78 -6.51 12.92
N LEU A 73 9.64 -6.86 12.34
CA LEU A 73 8.45 -5.99 12.20
C LEU A 73 7.46 -6.37 13.31
N MET A 74 7.53 -5.69 14.44
CA MET A 74 6.75 -6.01 15.64
C MET A 74 5.27 -5.60 15.49
N GLY A 75 5.00 -4.60 14.63
CA GLY A 75 3.67 -4.11 14.30
C GLY A 75 2.83 -5.10 13.49
N THR A 76 3.45 -6.01 12.73
CA THR A 76 2.77 -6.95 11.81
C THR A 76 1.61 -7.71 12.47
N ALA A 77 1.80 -8.22 13.69
CA ALA A 77 0.74 -8.97 14.38
C ALA A 77 -0.47 -8.10 14.72
N GLY A 78 -0.25 -6.88 15.21
CA GLY A 78 -1.31 -5.92 15.55
C GLY A 78 -2.02 -5.38 14.30
N GLU A 79 -1.26 -5.13 13.24
CA GLU A 79 -1.78 -4.75 11.93
C GLU A 79 -2.75 -5.80 11.38
N LEU A 80 -2.31 -7.06 11.24
CA LEU A 80 -3.17 -8.11 10.68
C LEU A 80 -4.39 -8.43 11.56
N SER A 81 -4.24 -8.37 12.88
CA SER A 81 -5.36 -8.55 13.81
C SER A 81 -6.45 -7.50 13.61
N SER A 82 -6.05 -6.25 13.34
CA SER A 82 -6.98 -5.14 13.09
C SER A 82 -7.73 -5.35 11.77
N ILE A 83 -7.04 -5.81 10.73
CA ILE A 83 -7.66 -6.11 9.42
C ILE A 83 -8.68 -7.23 9.55
N GLN A 84 -8.34 -8.31 10.26
CA GLN A 84 -9.25 -9.42 10.49
C GLN A 84 -10.52 -8.96 11.21
N ALA A 85 -10.39 -8.10 12.23
CA ALA A 85 -11.53 -7.57 12.97
C ALA A 85 -12.50 -6.77 12.09
N HIS A 86 -12.00 -5.96 11.15
CA HIS A 86 -12.84 -5.19 10.23
C HIS A 86 -13.46 -6.02 9.10
N THR A 87 -12.85 -7.15 8.75
CA THR A 87 -13.26 -7.97 7.58
C THR A 87 -14.16 -9.14 7.94
N TYR A 88 -14.22 -9.55 9.22
CA TYR A 88 -14.86 -10.78 9.70
C TYR A 88 -16.29 -11.04 9.19
N HIS A 89 -17.09 -10.00 8.94
CA HIS A 89 -18.47 -10.12 8.45
C HIS A 89 -18.69 -9.65 7.01
N VAL A 90 -17.62 -9.24 6.33
CA VAL A 90 -17.70 -8.57 5.01
C VAL A 90 -17.01 -9.38 3.92
N ALA A 91 -15.90 -10.03 4.24
CA ALA A 91 -15.03 -10.73 3.30
C ALA A 91 -14.58 -12.08 3.87
N GLY A 92 -14.27 -13.05 3.01
CA GLY A 92 -13.41 -14.15 3.44
C GLY A 92 -11.99 -13.63 3.70
N TYR A 93 -11.35 -14.19 4.72
CA TYR A 93 -10.04 -13.75 5.18
C TYR A 93 -9.10 -14.95 5.25
N THR A 94 -8.02 -14.91 4.48
CA THR A 94 -6.95 -15.91 4.51
C THR A 94 -5.67 -15.24 4.98
N GLN A 95 -4.92 -15.92 5.86
CA GLN A 95 -3.69 -15.39 6.41
C GLN A 95 -2.52 -16.34 6.14
N LEU A 96 -1.41 -15.79 5.63
CA LEU A 96 -0.13 -16.49 5.49
C LEU A 96 0.90 -15.79 6.37
N LEU A 97 1.41 -16.50 7.38
CA LEU A 97 2.31 -15.95 8.38
C LEU A 97 3.68 -16.62 8.30
N ASN A 98 4.74 -15.81 8.42
CA ASN A 98 6.12 -16.25 8.57
C ASN A 98 6.49 -17.41 7.63
N ASP A 99 6.69 -18.62 8.15
CA ASP A 99 7.05 -19.84 7.41
C ASP A 99 6.03 -20.26 6.35
N GLN A 100 4.75 -19.93 6.54
CA GLN A 100 3.68 -20.19 5.57
C GLN A 100 3.68 -19.19 4.40
N ALA A 101 4.29 -18.02 4.59
CA ALA A 101 4.37 -16.97 3.57
C ALA A 101 5.53 -17.22 2.61
N THR A 102 5.49 -18.33 1.88
CA THR A 102 6.44 -18.64 0.80
C THR A 102 6.07 -17.92 -0.49
N THR A 103 7.04 -17.72 -1.37
CA THR A 103 6.85 -17.10 -2.70
C THR A 103 5.71 -17.76 -3.48
N THR A 104 5.72 -19.09 -3.55
CA THR A 104 4.69 -19.88 -4.25
C THR A 104 3.33 -19.78 -3.56
N ALA A 105 3.25 -19.98 -2.24
CA ALA A 105 1.98 -19.95 -1.52
C ALA A 105 1.29 -18.59 -1.61
N VAL A 106 2.07 -17.51 -1.48
CA VAL A 106 1.55 -16.15 -1.62
C VAL A 106 1.11 -15.89 -3.05
N LEU A 107 1.90 -16.26 -4.06
CA LEU A 107 1.55 -16.03 -5.46
C LEU A 107 0.28 -16.79 -5.88
N ASP A 108 0.13 -18.04 -5.45
CA ASP A 108 -1.05 -18.86 -5.73
C ASP A 108 -2.29 -18.35 -4.98
N ALA A 109 -2.12 -17.87 -3.74
CA ALA A 109 -3.21 -17.23 -3.02
C ALA A 109 -3.63 -15.91 -3.70
N MET A 110 -2.69 -15.11 -4.22
CA MET A 110 -3.02 -13.89 -4.98
C MET A 110 -3.85 -14.17 -6.24
N GLU A 111 -3.76 -15.35 -6.86
CA GLU A 111 -4.63 -15.72 -7.99
C GLU A 111 -6.09 -15.84 -7.57
N THR A 112 -6.37 -16.35 -6.36
CA THR A 112 -7.72 -16.66 -5.87
C THR A 112 -8.33 -15.58 -4.98
N HIS A 113 -7.52 -14.64 -4.49
CA HIS A 113 -7.98 -13.55 -3.62
C HIS A 113 -8.09 -12.24 -4.38
N ASP A 114 -9.17 -11.48 -4.18
CA ASP A 114 -9.41 -10.21 -4.87
C ASP A 114 -8.46 -9.13 -4.40
N TRP A 115 -8.13 -9.17 -3.11
CA TRP A 115 -7.36 -8.16 -2.40
C TRP A 115 -6.17 -8.79 -1.70
N VAL A 116 -5.09 -8.03 -1.58
CA VAL A 116 -3.89 -8.45 -0.85
C VAL A 116 -3.44 -7.36 0.11
N HIS A 117 -3.06 -7.76 1.32
CA HIS A 117 -2.32 -6.95 2.26
C HIS A 117 -0.98 -7.61 2.53
N LEU A 118 0.12 -6.89 2.31
CA LEU A 118 1.49 -7.37 2.50
C LEU A 118 2.14 -6.58 3.64
N ALA A 119 2.25 -7.20 4.82
CA ALA A 119 2.97 -6.70 6.00
C ALA A 119 4.31 -7.42 6.13
N CYS A 120 5.31 -6.97 5.37
CA CYS A 120 6.61 -7.62 5.22
C CYS A 120 7.66 -6.63 4.72
N HIS A 121 8.94 -6.98 4.76
CA HIS A 121 9.96 -6.15 4.09
C HIS A 121 9.80 -6.16 2.57
N ALA A 122 10.19 -5.06 1.91
CA ALA A 122 10.29 -5.00 0.46
C ALA A 122 11.75 -4.84 0.00
N ASN A 123 12.08 -5.49 -1.11
CA ASN A 123 13.33 -5.26 -1.84
C ASN A 123 13.04 -4.42 -3.08
N GLN A 124 13.87 -3.45 -3.39
CA GLN A 124 13.77 -2.73 -4.66
C GLN A 124 15.11 -2.68 -5.33
N ASN A 125 15.10 -3.16 -6.55
CA ASN A 125 16.29 -3.28 -7.36
C ASN A 125 16.33 -2.10 -8.33
N ILE A 126 17.26 -1.18 -8.06
CA ILE A 126 17.44 0.05 -8.87
C ILE A 126 17.97 -0.28 -10.27
N VAL A 127 18.75 -1.35 -10.40
CA VAL A 127 19.35 -1.76 -11.68
C VAL A 127 18.29 -2.44 -12.57
N ASP A 128 17.44 -3.27 -11.96
CA ASP A 128 16.38 -3.99 -12.65
C ASP A 128 15.09 -3.91 -11.82
N PRO A 129 14.22 -2.90 -12.08
CA PRO A 129 12.98 -2.71 -11.33
C PRO A 129 12.07 -3.93 -11.32
N THR A 130 12.16 -4.82 -12.31
CA THR A 130 11.35 -6.04 -12.39
C THR A 130 11.72 -7.08 -11.32
N LYS A 131 12.94 -6.98 -10.76
CA LYS A 131 13.43 -7.78 -9.62
C LYS A 131 13.13 -7.14 -8.27
N SER A 132 12.46 -6.00 -8.25
CA SER A 132 11.85 -5.48 -7.02
C SER A 132 10.72 -6.40 -6.58
N GLY A 133 10.47 -6.50 -5.29
CA GLY A 133 9.50 -7.43 -4.76
C GLY A 133 9.39 -7.39 -3.25
N PHE A 134 8.77 -8.42 -2.71
CA PHE A 134 8.47 -8.55 -1.30
C PHE A 134 9.24 -9.73 -0.72
N TYR A 135 9.84 -9.56 0.45
CA TYR A 135 10.51 -10.65 1.13
C TYR A 135 9.47 -11.64 1.65
N MET A 136 9.66 -12.90 1.26
CA MET A 136 8.91 -14.07 1.68
C MET A 136 9.84 -14.97 2.50
N HIS A 137 9.29 -16.06 3.05
CA HIS A 137 10.04 -16.98 3.89
C HIS A 137 11.26 -17.59 3.17
N ASP A 138 11.08 -17.93 1.90
CA ASP A 138 11.99 -18.72 1.07
C ASP A 138 12.72 -17.87 0.00
N GLY A 139 12.49 -16.56 -0.04
CA GLY A 139 13.13 -15.68 -1.03
C GLY A 139 12.37 -14.38 -1.26
N THR A 140 12.54 -13.80 -2.44
CA THR A 140 11.85 -12.58 -2.86
C THR A 140 10.77 -12.93 -3.86
N LEU A 141 9.52 -12.54 -3.57
CA LEU A 141 8.44 -12.56 -4.55
C LEU A 141 8.55 -11.30 -5.42
N ASP A 142 9.20 -11.44 -6.58
CA ASP A 142 9.47 -10.32 -7.48
C ASP A 142 8.29 -9.93 -8.39
N LEU A 143 8.29 -8.67 -8.82
CA LEU A 143 7.27 -8.12 -9.71
C LEU A 143 7.23 -8.86 -11.05
N ALA A 144 8.35 -9.38 -11.54
CA ALA A 144 8.37 -10.19 -12.76
C ALA A 144 7.49 -11.44 -12.61
N SER A 145 7.59 -12.13 -11.48
CA SER A 145 6.82 -13.34 -11.15
C SER A 145 5.34 -13.01 -10.93
N ILE A 146 5.05 -11.92 -10.22
CA ILE A 146 3.68 -11.42 -10.01
C ILE A 146 3.04 -11.06 -11.36
N ASN A 147 3.73 -10.28 -12.20
CA ASN A 147 3.20 -9.83 -13.50
C ASN A 147 3.00 -10.97 -14.50
N ARG A 148 3.80 -12.04 -14.42
CA ARG A 148 3.62 -13.25 -15.25
C ARG A 148 2.28 -13.94 -15.00
N ARG A 149 1.69 -13.82 -13.81
CA ARG A 149 0.36 -14.37 -13.52
C ARG A 149 -0.76 -13.60 -14.21
N SER A 150 -0.55 -12.32 -14.55
CA SER A 150 -1.51 -11.48 -15.26
C SER A 150 -2.92 -11.56 -14.65
N PHE A 151 -3.05 -11.15 -13.39
CA PHE A 151 -4.33 -11.22 -12.71
C PHE A 151 -5.38 -10.36 -13.41
N LYS A 152 -6.65 -10.72 -13.22
CA LYS A 152 -7.78 -9.97 -13.78
C LYS A 152 -8.71 -9.56 -12.66
N GLY A 153 -9.15 -8.30 -12.72
CA GLY A 153 -10.19 -7.77 -11.83
C GLY A 153 -9.80 -7.79 -10.35
N LYS A 154 -8.52 -7.56 -10.01
CA LYS A 154 -8.11 -7.43 -8.60
C LYS A 154 -8.48 -6.04 -8.07
N GLY A 155 -8.80 -5.97 -6.79
CA GLY A 155 -9.25 -4.76 -6.13
C GLY A 155 -8.06 -3.97 -5.58
N LEU A 156 -7.84 -4.09 -4.28
CA LEU A 156 -6.80 -3.35 -3.54
C LEU A 156 -5.57 -4.23 -3.26
N ALA A 157 -4.39 -3.68 -3.53
CA ALA A 157 -3.14 -4.12 -2.92
C ALA A 157 -2.71 -3.10 -1.85
N PHE A 158 -2.65 -3.51 -0.59
CA PHE A 158 -2.08 -2.72 0.48
C PHE A 158 -0.65 -3.21 0.74
N LEU A 159 0.32 -2.34 0.46
CA LEU A 159 1.74 -2.62 0.62
C LEU A 159 2.22 -1.96 1.92
N SER A 160 2.01 -2.65 3.04
CA SER A 160 2.59 -2.28 4.34
C SER A 160 4.03 -2.78 4.41
N ALA A 161 4.82 -2.37 3.42
CA ALA A 161 6.14 -2.91 3.18
C ALA A 161 7.18 -1.82 3.26
N CYS A 162 7.90 -1.83 4.39
CA CYS A 162 9.00 -0.92 4.63
C CYS A 162 10.22 -1.34 3.80
N GLN A 163 10.96 -0.36 3.32
CA GLN A 163 12.41 -0.51 3.22
C GLN A 163 13.03 0.05 4.48
N THR A 164 13.48 -0.80 5.40
CA THR A 164 14.47 -0.37 6.40
C THR A 164 15.82 -0.24 5.71
N ALA A 165 16.07 0.91 5.08
CA ALA A 165 17.41 1.27 4.66
C ALA A 165 18.21 1.63 5.91
N LYS A 166 18.89 0.64 6.52
CA LYS A 166 20.10 0.96 7.29
C LYS A 166 21.14 1.47 6.29
N GLY A 167 21.27 2.79 6.20
CA GLY A 167 22.49 3.43 5.68
C GLY A 167 22.57 3.71 4.19
N ASP A 168 21.48 3.65 3.41
CA ASP A 168 21.49 4.12 2.03
C ASP A 168 20.77 5.46 1.91
N GLU A 169 21.55 6.54 2.10
CA GLU A 169 21.17 7.95 1.87
C GLU A 169 20.87 8.26 0.39
N LYS A 170 20.78 7.25 -0.48
CA LYS A 170 20.62 7.43 -1.92
C LYS A 170 19.29 6.86 -2.42
N LEU A 171 18.45 7.84 -2.76
CA LEU A 171 17.38 7.84 -3.76
C LEU A 171 15.93 7.59 -3.24
N PRO A 172 15.04 8.60 -3.36
CA PRO A 172 13.58 8.50 -3.13
C PRO A 172 12.80 7.69 -4.17
N GLU A 173 13.45 6.94 -5.06
CA GLU A 173 12.85 6.38 -6.30
C GLU A 173 11.94 5.16 -6.10
N LYS A 174 11.46 4.94 -4.88
CA LYS A 174 11.43 3.58 -4.38
C LYS A 174 10.03 2.94 -4.46
N ALA A 175 9.00 3.50 -3.81
CA ALA A 175 7.71 2.81 -3.76
C ALA A 175 6.82 2.87 -5.01
N ILE A 176 7.00 3.88 -5.88
CA ILE A 176 6.18 3.99 -7.09
C ILE A 176 6.37 2.77 -7.99
N HIS A 177 7.56 2.17 -8.04
CA HIS A 177 7.82 0.98 -8.86
C HIS A 177 7.04 -0.25 -8.38
N LEU A 178 7.01 -0.51 -7.07
CA LEU A 178 6.21 -1.62 -6.51
C LEU A 178 4.72 -1.37 -6.75
N ALA A 179 4.23 -0.17 -6.46
CA ALA A 179 2.82 0.14 -6.66
C ALA A 179 2.42 0.06 -8.14
N SER A 180 3.25 0.57 -9.05
CA SER A 180 3.03 0.48 -10.49
C SER A 180 3.06 -0.97 -10.97
N GLY A 181 3.99 -1.78 -10.45
CA GLY A 181 4.04 -3.21 -10.74
C GLY A 181 2.78 -3.95 -10.31
N MET A 182 2.21 -3.59 -9.15
CA MET A 182 0.94 -4.17 -8.70
C MET A 182 -0.25 -3.74 -9.57
N LEU A 183 -0.28 -2.49 -10.03
CA LEU A 183 -1.27 -2.06 -11.03
C LEU A 183 -1.14 -2.86 -12.33
N MET A 184 0.09 -3.06 -12.82
CA MET A 184 0.36 -3.87 -14.00
C MET A 184 -0.02 -5.35 -13.81
N ALA A 185 0.10 -5.86 -12.59
CA ALA A 185 -0.30 -7.22 -12.24
C ALA A 185 -1.82 -7.44 -12.29
N GLY A 186 -2.62 -6.37 -12.32
CA GLY A 186 -4.08 -6.44 -12.43
C GLY A 186 -4.85 -5.86 -11.23
N TYR A 187 -4.16 -5.26 -10.25
CA TYR A 187 -4.81 -4.49 -9.19
C TYR A 187 -5.27 -3.13 -9.71
N SER A 188 -6.43 -2.68 -9.23
CA SER A 188 -7.03 -1.41 -9.64
C SER A 188 -6.69 -0.26 -8.70
N SER A 189 -6.30 -0.58 -7.46
CA SER A 189 -5.94 0.35 -6.40
C SER A 189 -4.77 -0.19 -5.59
N VAL A 190 -3.82 0.68 -5.24
CA VAL A 190 -2.67 0.34 -4.41
C VAL A 190 -2.46 1.38 -3.33
N ILE A 191 -2.30 0.97 -2.08
CA ILE A 191 -1.79 1.81 -0.99
C ILE A 191 -0.36 1.37 -0.72
N ALA A 192 0.58 2.32 -0.65
CA ALA A 192 1.99 2.05 -0.45
C ALA A 192 2.66 3.19 0.31
N THR A 193 3.91 2.99 0.74
CA THR A 193 4.74 3.99 1.42
C THR A 193 5.95 4.36 0.57
N MET A 194 6.10 5.63 0.18
CA MET A 194 7.18 6.14 -0.70
C MET A 194 8.59 5.81 -0.21
N TRP A 195 8.82 5.82 1.09
CA TRP A 195 10.06 5.42 1.75
C TRP A 195 9.75 4.73 3.09
N SER A 196 10.79 4.49 3.88
CA SER A 196 10.70 3.85 5.20
C SER A 196 9.70 4.56 6.11
N VAL A 197 8.74 3.80 6.65
CA VAL A 197 7.85 4.26 7.72
C VAL A 197 8.24 3.59 9.04
N ILE A 198 7.84 4.20 10.14
CA ILE A 198 8.01 3.60 11.47
C ILE A 198 7.02 2.46 11.61
N ASP A 199 7.50 1.29 12.00
CA ASP A 199 6.71 0.06 12.16
C ASP A 199 5.49 0.27 13.09
N ASP A 200 5.62 1.10 14.13
CA ASP A 200 4.54 1.43 15.06
C ASP A 200 3.37 2.24 14.44
N ASP A 201 3.58 2.85 13.28
CA ASP A 201 2.55 3.64 12.58
C ASP A 201 1.69 2.79 11.64
N ALA A 202 2.26 1.72 11.07
CA ALA A 202 1.58 0.83 10.13
C ALA A 202 0.26 0.26 10.68
N PRO A 203 0.21 -0.29 11.92
CA PRO A 203 -1.02 -0.81 12.50
C PRO A 203 -2.15 0.22 12.56
N LEU A 204 -1.83 1.48 12.91
CA LEU A 204 -2.83 2.55 12.96
C LEU A 204 -3.37 2.84 11.56
N VAL A 205 -2.49 3.00 10.57
CA VAL A 205 -2.92 3.35 9.21
C VAL A 205 -3.74 2.22 8.61
N ALA A 206 -3.31 0.98 8.73
CA ALA A 206 -4.07 -0.18 8.26
C ALA A 206 -5.43 -0.29 8.95
N ASP A 207 -5.48 -0.20 10.27
CA ASP A 207 -6.74 -0.21 11.04
C ASP A 207 -7.72 0.85 10.50
N ARG A 208 -7.28 2.09 10.36
CA ARG A 208 -8.14 3.18 9.89
C ARG A 208 -8.56 3.04 8.45
N VAL A 209 -7.66 2.58 7.57
CA VAL A 209 -8.01 2.33 6.16
C VAL A 209 -9.09 1.25 6.08
N TYR A 210 -8.89 0.10 6.71
CA TYR A 210 -9.85 -1.00 6.67
C TYR A 210 -11.17 -0.65 7.38
N ALA A 211 -11.13 0.06 8.50
CA ALA A 211 -12.33 0.56 9.16
C ALA A 211 -13.18 1.46 8.25
N GLN A 212 -12.54 2.30 7.42
CA GLN A 212 -13.26 3.16 6.46
C GLN A 212 -13.79 2.37 5.26
N LEU A 213 -12.97 1.48 4.71
CA LEU A 213 -13.32 0.66 3.55
C LEU A 213 -14.48 -0.30 3.84
N MET A 214 -14.49 -0.91 5.03
CA MET A 214 -15.52 -1.90 5.41
C MET A 214 -16.84 -1.27 5.85
N LYS A 215 -16.87 0.01 6.24
CA LYS A 215 -18.12 0.74 6.56
C LYS A 215 -18.96 1.08 5.34
N GLY A 216 -18.36 1.16 4.15
CA GLY A 216 -19.01 1.70 2.96
C GLY A 216 -19.79 0.69 2.11
N GLY A 217 -19.51 -0.61 2.23
CA GLY A 217 -20.09 -1.68 1.39
C GLY A 217 -19.89 -1.51 -0.13
N LYS A 218 -19.22 -0.43 -0.54
CA LYS A 218 -18.82 -0.09 -1.90
C LYS A 218 -17.35 0.21 -1.82
N ILE A 219 -16.57 -0.58 -2.55
CA ILE A 219 -15.14 -0.36 -2.60
C ILE A 219 -14.72 -0.20 -4.05
N GLY A 220 -14.48 1.06 -4.41
CA GLY A 220 -13.80 1.43 -5.64
C GLY A 220 -12.47 2.11 -5.30
N ASN A 221 -11.71 2.41 -6.35
CA ASN A 221 -10.37 2.95 -6.23
C ASN A 221 -10.35 4.33 -5.52
N ARG A 222 -11.40 5.13 -5.69
CA ARG A 222 -11.54 6.43 -4.99
C ARG A 222 -11.76 6.28 -3.50
N GLU A 223 -12.41 5.20 -3.07
CA GLU A 223 -12.67 4.91 -1.67
C GLU A 223 -11.36 4.58 -0.93
N SER A 224 -10.44 3.85 -1.57
CA SER A 224 -9.09 3.60 -1.04
C SER A 224 -8.32 4.89 -0.82
N GLY A 225 -8.30 5.80 -1.81
CA GLY A 225 -7.66 7.11 -1.66
C GLY A 225 -8.26 7.94 -0.52
N LYS A 226 -9.59 7.95 -0.37
CA LYS A 226 -10.28 8.63 0.74
C LYS A 226 -9.99 7.99 2.09
N ALA A 227 -9.94 6.67 2.16
CA ALA A 227 -9.64 5.92 3.37
C ALA A 227 -8.23 6.23 3.84
N LEU A 228 -7.25 6.20 2.93
CA LEU A 228 -5.86 6.56 3.22
C LEU A 228 -5.75 8.01 3.69
N HIS A 229 -6.40 8.93 2.97
CA HIS A 229 -6.39 10.35 3.33
C HIS A 229 -6.84 10.59 4.78
N LYS A 230 -7.91 9.93 5.22
CA LYS A 230 -8.39 10.02 6.60
C LYS A 230 -7.41 9.38 7.59
N ALA A 231 -6.90 8.19 7.28
CA ALA A 231 -5.95 7.47 8.13
C ALA A 231 -4.66 8.28 8.35
N VAL A 232 -4.13 8.89 7.30
CA VAL A 232 -2.95 9.76 7.35
C VAL A 232 -3.24 11.03 8.16
N GLY A 233 -4.43 11.62 8.02
CA GLY A 233 -4.86 12.75 8.85
C GLY A 233 -4.87 12.41 10.34
N GLU A 234 -5.44 11.25 10.71
CA GLU A 234 -5.44 10.77 12.09
C GLU A 234 -4.03 10.47 12.62
N LEU A 235 -3.17 9.85 11.79
CA LEU A 235 -1.78 9.62 12.15
C LEU A 235 -1.07 10.95 12.41
N ARG A 236 -1.18 11.92 11.49
CA ARG A 236 -0.61 13.27 11.61
C ARG A 236 -1.07 13.95 12.90
N ASP A 237 -2.35 13.88 13.23
CA ASP A 237 -2.89 14.49 14.45
C ASP A 237 -2.33 13.81 15.72
N LYS A 238 -2.05 12.51 15.67
CA LYS A 238 -1.42 11.74 16.76
C LYS A 238 0.07 12.04 16.92
N VAL A 239 0.83 12.14 15.83
CA VAL A 239 2.30 12.24 15.87
C VAL A 239 2.82 13.68 15.77
N GLY A 240 1.95 14.61 15.39
CA GLY A 240 2.26 16.02 15.16
C GLY A 240 2.51 16.33 13.69
N GLU A 241 2.06 17.52 13.25
CA GLU A 241 2.14 17.95 11.84
C GLU A 241 3.57 17.95 11.28
N LYS A 242 4.57 18.29 12.11
CA LYS A 242 5.97 18.38 11.70
C LYS A 242 6.69 17.03 11.57
N ALA A 243 6.08 15.92 11.98
CA ALA A 243 6.66 14.57 11.85
C ALA A 243 6.43 14.01 10.42
N PHE A 244 6.92 14.73 9.42
CA PHE A 244 6.68 14.45 7.99
C PHE A 244 7.09 13.03 7.59
N GLU A 245 8.21 12.56 8.13
CA GLU A 245 8.75 11.23 7.90
C GLU A 245 7.81 10.10 8.31
N ARG A 246 6.81 10.38 9.17
CA ARG A 246 5.86 9.39 9.68
C ARG A 246 4.61 9.30 8.84
N TRP A 247 4.02 10.42 8.43
CA TRP A 247 2.68 10.44 7.82
C TRP A 247 2.65 10.76 6.33
N VAL A 248 3.60 11.57 5.83
CA VAL A 248 3.72 11.92 4.40
C VAL A 248 4.09 10.75 3.47
N PRO A 249 4.79 9.67 3.90
CA PRO A 249 5.23 8.64 2.95
C PRO A 249 4.05 7.86 2.36
N TYR A 250 2.91 7.81 3.05
CA TYR A 250 1.75 7.05 2.64
C TYR A 250 1.09 7.66 1.40
N ILE A 251 1.02 6.87 0.34
CA ILE A 251 0.44 7.25 -0.94
C ILE A 251 -0.58 6.23 -1.43
N HIS A 252 -1.56 6.71 -2.18
CA HIS A 252 -2.46 5.88 -2.95
C HIS A 252 -2.11 6.00 -4.44
N VAL A 253 -2.01 4.88 -5.14
CA VAL A 253 -1.71 4.78 -6.57
C VAL A 253 -2.85 4.02 -7.27
N GLY A 254 -3.48 4.64 -8.26
CA GLY A 254 -4.67 4.10 -8.92
C GLY A 254 -5.72 5.18 -9.23
N SER A 255 -6.77 4.78 -9.94
CA SER A 255 -7.84 5.66 -10.42
C SER A 255 -8.93 5.99 -9.40
#